data_AF-A0AAV9HLU2-F1
#
_entry.id   AF-A0AAV9HLU2-F1
#
_cell.length_a   1.000
_cell.length_b   1.000
_cell.length_c   1.000
_cell.angle_alpha   90.00
_cell.angle_beta   90.00
_cell.angle_gamma   90.00
#
_symmetry.space_group_name_H-M   'P 1'
#
loop_
_entity.id
_entity.type
_entity.pdbx_description
1 polymer ?
#
loop_
_entity_poly.entity_id
_entity_poly.type
_entity_poly.pdbx_seq_one_letter_code
_entity_poly.pdbx_strand_id
1 'polypeptide(L)'
;MTPAVFPYKPGLELELHRHTPPDPFGSHNMIPYGRCTERLWNVYCNAPDYWDENRIQFALEYPPIETKPPVAKGGRLTMTAKFVVHRVIEQSQRSSGGPTLLEGKFYRDRRFVRNAMAKVYDGVFYSVEGGYGYGYDAGHPDPMIQADLDYSIESAAYEDIQTAGHCGSFTPQYYGSWTFSLETNEDGVTGTRQVRMILLEKVEGAQTMAEVIRKASTKQEVSWYSGSDGWVLDRERLPPVKDRLKVLKNLLEAWDRIWWDAKVSHYHLSPEDVLIRQDNTVAIINFEQATVYSWVERWGEPGDMQAYPDHPRYAKDAPSLQPNPLCLHWPFVRCSWPCRSPLVSAACWSHLPPIRKSRWWQWIPEDWVDNPELAAIWLLETFKSADPNIYGPLPDSFLNSSEQKGRDLIKLLENLGRKKSTSI
;
A
#
# COMPACT_ATOMS: atom_id res chain seq x y z
N MET A 1 -11.12 -28.51 11.81
CA MET A 1 -11.18 -28.50 10.34
C MET A 1 -9.80 -28.77 9.78
N THR A 2 -9.68 -29.57 8.71
CA THR A 2 -8.41 -29.72 8.00
C THR A 2 -8.13 -28.41 7.24
N PRO A 3 -6.97 -27.77 7.42
CA PRO A 3 -6.62 -26.61 6.61
C PRO A 3 -6.64 -26.99 5.12
N ALA A 4 -7.19 -26.13 4.27
CA ALA A 4 -7.12 -26.31 2.82
C ALA A 4 -5.67 -26.53 2.37
N VAL A 5 -5.45 -27.48 1.46
CA VAL A 5 -4.12 -27.82 0.97
C VAL A 5 -3.62 -26.67 0.11
N PHE A 6 -2.44 -26.14 0.46
CA PHE A 6 -1.84 -25.05 -0.27
C PHE A 6 -1.33 -25.51 -1.65
N PRO A 7 -1.88 -24.99 -2.77
CA PRO A 7 -1.64 -25.56 -4.11
C PRO A 7 -0.39 -24.99 -4.79
N TYR A 8 0.06 -23.80 -4.40
CA TYR A 8 1.09 -23.03 -5.09
C TYR A 8 2.50 -23.54 -4.75
N LYS A 9 2.93 -24.63 -5.40
CA LYS A 9 4.26 -25.23 -5.21
C LYS A 9 5.21 -24.98 -6.38
N PRO A 10 6.54 -25.00 -6.17
CA PRO A 10 7.51 -24.94 -7.25
C PRO A 10 7.22 -25.96 -8.36
N GLY A 11 7.35 -25.53 -9.61
CA GLY A 11 7.03 -26.30 -10.80
C GLY A 11 5.56 -26.24 -11.24
N LEU A 12 4.65 -25.66 -10.44
CA LEU A 12 3.28 -25.44 -10.85
C LEU A 12 3.23 -24.48 -12.05
N GLU A 13 2.54 -24.89 -13.10
CA GLU A 13 2.26 -24.07 -14.27
C GLU A 13 0.85 -23.50 -14.18
N LEU A 14 0.72 -22.18 -14.28
CA LEU A 14 -0.56 -21.47 -14.26
C LEU A 14 -0.81 -20.91 -15.66
N GLU A 15 -1.90 -21.32 -16.30
CA GLU A 15 -2.40 -20.69 -17.52
C GLU A 15 -3.15 -19.42 -17.16
N LEU A 16 -2.63 -18.29 -17.64
CA LEU A 16 -3.12 -16.97 -17.30
C LEU A 16 -3.93 -16.38 -18.45
N HIS A 17 -5.07 -15.81 -18.10
CA HIS A 17 -5.89 -15.00 -18.99
C HIS A 17 -5.84 -13.55 -18.52
N ARG A 18 -5.62 -12.63 -19.46
CA ARG A 18 -5.66 -11.20 -19.14
C ARG A 18 -7.04 -10.84 -18.60
N HIS A 19 -7.08 -10.18 -17.46
CA HIS A 19 -8.32 -9.77 -16.79
C HIS A 19 -8.41 -8.24 -16.75
N THR A 20 -9.63 -7.72 -16.83
CA THR A 20 -9.92 -6.32 -16.52
C THR A 20 -10.35 -6.28 -15.05
N PRO A 21 -9.63 -5.65 -14.12
CA PRO A 21 -10.07 -5.56 -12.74
C PRO A 21 -11.47 -4.94 -12.64
N PRO A 22 -12.29 -5.38 -11.68
CA PRO A 22 -13.48 -4.64 -11.30
C PRO A 22 -13.09 -3.30 -10.65
N ASP A 23 -14.06 -2.39 -10.57
CA ASP A 23 -13.84 -1.08 -9.98
C ASP A 23 -13.44 -1.19 -8.50
N PRO A 24 -12.43 -0.46 -7.99
CA PRO A 24 -11.76 -0.71 -6.70
C PRO A 24 -12.62 -0.56 -5.44
N PHE A 25 -13.81 0.03 -5.49
CA PHE A 25 -14.67 0.24 -4.31
C PHE A 25 -16.15 -0.17 -4.51
N GLY A 26 -16.46 -0.92 -5.57
CA GLY A 26 -17.85 -1.25 -5.93
C GLY A 26 -18.68 -0.03 -6.38
N SER A 27 -19.91 -0.20 -6.84
CA SER A 27 -20.73 0.94 -7.31
C SER A 27 -21.22 1.83 -6.15
N HIS A 28 -21.07 3.16 -6.32
CA HIS A 28 -21.67 4.38 -5.69
C HIS A 28 -22.25 4.40 -4.25
N ASN A 29 -22.55 3.29 -3.59
CA ASN A 29 -23.29 3.25 -2.32
C ASN A 29 -22.63 2.39 -1.22
N MET A 30 -21.34 2.07 -1.34
CA MET A 30 -20.67 1.09 -0.45
C MET A 30 -21.39 -0.28 -0.35
N ILE A 31 -22.18 -0.68 -1.36
CA ILE A 31 -22.88 -1.98 -1.43
C ILE A 31 -23.11 -2.37 -2.91
N PRO A 32 -22.87 -3.62 -3.35
CA PRO A 32 -21.78 -4.54 -3.03
C PRO A 32 -20.90 -4.84 -4.27
N TYR A 33 -19.68 -5.30 -4.01
CA TYR A 33 -18.91 -6.06 -4.98
C TYR A 33 -19.74 -7.28 -5.45
N GLY A 34 -20.27 -7.26 -6.68
CA GLY A 34 -20.78 -8.46 -7.37
C GLY A 34 -22.24 -8.80 -7.06
N ARG A 35 -22.84 -9.67 -7.90
CA ARG A 35 -24.25 -10.10 -7.81
C ARG A 35 -24.53 -11.02 -6.62
N CYS A 36 -24.20 -10.62 -5.40
CA CYS A 36 -24.80 -11.25 -4.22
C CYS A 36 -25.87 -10.30 -3.67
N THR A 37 -26.97 -10.15 -4.42
CA THR A 37 -28.15 -9.36 -4.01
C THR A 37 -28.79 -9.87 -2.71
N GLU A 38 -28.39 -11.06 -2.25
CA GLU A 38 -28.87 -11.67 -0.99
C GLU A 38 -27.91 -11.49 0.19
N ARG A 39 -26.65 -11.10 -0.05
CA ARG A 39 -25.68 -10.83 1.01
C ARG A 39 -25.52 -9.32 1.12
N LEU A 40 -26.34 -8.70 1.97
CA LEU A 40 -26.11 -7.31 2.37
C LEU A 40 -24.66 -7.19 2.84
N TRP A 41 -23.94 -6.18 2.33
CA TRP A 41 -22.55 -5.89 2.66
C TRP A 41 -22.47 -5.39 4.10
N ASN A 42 -22.71 -6.28 5.06
CA ASN A 42 -22.02 -6.16 6.32
C ASN A 42 -20.75 -6.98 6.11
N VAL A 43 -19.59 -6.31 5.97
CA VAL A 43 -18.27 -6.95 6.17
C VAL A 43 -18.25 -7.71 7.51
N TYR A 44 -19.18 -7.35 8.38
CA TYR A 44 -19.45 -7.89 9.68
C TYR A 44 -20.75 -8.71 9.72
N CYS A 45 -21.18 -9.27 8.59
CA CYS A 45 -22.26 -10.25 8.57
C CYS A 45 -21.89 -11.32 9.59
N ASN A 46 -22.86 -11.67 10.44
CA ASN A 46 -22.83 -12.91 11.20
C ASN A 46 -22.86 -14.06 10.18
N ALA A 47 -21.76 -14.27 9.46
CA ALA A 47 -21.55 -15.47 8.70
C ALA A 47 -21.68 -16.59 9.74
N PRO A 48 -22.72 -17.43 9.67
CA PRO A 48 -22.91 -18.53 10.62
C PRO A 48 -21.59 -19.29 10.69
N ASP A 49 -21.04 -19.41 11.89
CA ASP A 49 -19.76 -20.06 12.22
C ASP A 49 -18.84 -20.26 11.01
N TYR A 50 -18.31 -19.17 10.44
CA TYR A 50 -17.37 -19.20 9.30
C TYR A 50 -16.19 -20.17 9.53
N TRP A 51 -15.86 -20.42 10.80
CA TRP A 51 -14.87 -21.37 11.27
C TRP A 51 -15.20 -22.84 10.95
N ASP A 52 -16.46 -23.15 10.67
CA ASP A 52 -17.00 -24.49 10.43
C ASP A 52 -17.33 -24.76 8.94
N GLU A 53 -17.28 -23.75 8.08
CA GLU A 53 -17.48 -23.90 6.63
C GLU A 53 -16.21 -24.34 5.88
N ASN A 54 -16.36 -25.29 4.95
CA ASN A 54 -15.29 -25.67 4.03
C ASN A 54 -14.97 -24.50 3.08
N ARG A 55 -13.78 -23.89 3.25
CA ARG A 55 -13.37 -22.70 2.48
C ARG A 55 -13.32 -22.89 0.97
N ILE A 56 -13.06 -24.12 0.50
CA ILE A 56 -13.06 -24.42 -0.94
C ILE A 56 -14.48 -24.43 -1.46
N GLN A 57 -15.41 -25.06 -0.74
CA GLN A 57 -16.83 -25.02 -1.08
C GLN A 57 -17.33 -23.58 -1.13
N PHE A 58 -16.98 -22.78 -0.11
CA PHE A 58 -17.32 -21.36 -0.06
C PHE A 58 -16.77 -20.58 -1.27
N ALA A 59 -15.51 -20.80 -1.65
CA ALA A 59 -14.92 -20.15 -2.83
C ALA A 59 -15.60 -20.56 -4.16
N LEU A 60 -16.15 -21.78 -4.24
CA LEU A 60 -16.88 -22.25 -5.41
C LEU A 60 -18.29 -21.63 -5.50
N GLU A 61 -18.95 -21.43 -4.35
CA GLU A 61 -20.27 -20.79 -4.26
C GLU A 61 -20.20 -19.27 -4.45
N TYR A 62 -19.09 -18.65 -4.03
CA TYR A 62 -18.87 -17.21 -4.06
C TYR A 62 -17.60 -16.83 -4.85
N PRO A 63 -17.59 -17.04 -6.19
CA PRO A 63 -16.42 -16.72 -7.01
C PRO A 63 -16.18 -15.21 -7.11
N PRO A 64 -14.93 -14.78 -7.45
CA PRO A 64 -14.61 -13.37 -7.69
C PRO A 64 -15.48 -12.72 -8.79
N ILE A 65 -15.61 -11.39 -8.79
CA ILE A 65 -16.40 -10.67 -9.80
C ILE A 65 -15.79 -10.82 -11.17
N GLU A 66 -16.56 -11.37 -12.10
CA GLU A 66 -16.22 -11.37 -13.52
C GLU A 66 -16.54 -10.01 -14.17
N THR A 67 -15.57 -9.50 -14.94
CA THR A 67 -15.73 -8.30 -15.74
C THR A 67 -15.65 -8.62 -17.23
N LYS A 68 -15.88 -7.62 -18.09
CA LYS A 68 -15.68 -7.80 -19.52
C LYS A 68 -14.19 -8.01 -19.81
N PRO A 69 -13.82 -9.04 -20.60
CA PRO A 69 -12.45 -9.21 -21.05
C PRO A 69 -11.91 -7.95 -21.74
N PRO A 70 -10.61 -7.65 -21.63
CA PRO A 70 -10.03 -6.46 -22.23
C PRO A 70 -10.16 -6.50 -23.75
N VAL A 71 -10.78 -5.46 -24.32
CA VAL A 71 -11.00 -5.34 -25.77
C VAL A 71 -9.72 -4.89 -26.45
N ALA A 72 -9.24 -5.67 -27.43
CA ALA A 72 -8.11 -5.25 -28.26
C ALA A 72 -8.48 -4.10 -29.19
N LYS A 73 -7.57 -3.13 -29.37
CA LYS A 73 -7.54 -2.33 -30.60
C LYS A 73 -7.31 -3.30 -31.77
N GLY A 74 -8.36 -3.65 -32.52
CA GLY A 74 -8.30 -4.57 -33.67
C GLY A 74 -8.92 -5.96 -33.47
N GLY A 75 -9.70 -6.19 -32.40
CA GLY A 75 -10.60 -7.36 -32.30
C GLY A 75 -9.97 -8.72 -32.00
N ARG A 76 -8.64 -8.81 -31.77
CA ARG A 76 -7.97 -10.08 -31.44
C ARG A 76 -7.23 -9.99 -30.10
N LEU A 77 -7.90 -10.32 -28.99
CA LEU A 77 -7.20 -10.60 -27.73
C LEU A 77 -7.92 -11.70 -26.93
N THR A 78 -7.40 -12.91 -27.02
CA THR A 78 -7.17 -13.73 -25.83
C THR A 78 -5.66 -13.80 -25.68
N MET A 79 -5.08 -12.81 -24.99
CA MET A 79 -3.68 -12.93 -24.57
C MET A 79 -3.64 -14.00 -23.49
N THR A 80 -3.28 -15.22 -23.89
CA THR A 80 -2.92 -16.27 -22.95
C THR A 80 -1.45 -16.13 -22.61
N ALA A 81 -1.17 -16.19 -21.32
CA ALA A 81 0.18 -16.22 -20.79
C ALA A 81 0.34 -17.44 -19.89
N LYS A 82 1.58 -17.73 -19.52
CA LYS A 82 1.88 -18.79 -18.57
C LYS A 82 2.80 -18.27 -17.48
N PHE A 83 2.51 -18.61 -16.24
CA PHE A 83 3.41 -18.37 -15.12
C PHE A 83 3.84 -19.70 -14.52
N VAL A 84 5.15 -19.91 -14.39
CA VAL A 84 5.70 -21.13 -13.78
C VAL A 84 6.27 -20.75 -12.42
N VAL A 85 5.68 -21.30 -11.36
CA VAL A 85 6.07 -21.04 -9.97
C VAL A 85 7.45 -21.62 -9.72
N HIS A 86 8.35 -20.81 -9.18
CA HIS A 86 9.67 -21.25 -8.75
C HIS A 86 9.79 -21.29 -7.23
N ARG A 87 9.25 -20.28 -6.55
CA ARG A 87 9.37 -20.14 -5.10
C ARG A 87 8.12 -19.48 -4.53
N VAL A 88 7.71 -19.93 -3.36
CA VAL A 88 6.74 -19.23 -2.52
C VAL A 88 7.52 -18.29 -1.63
N ILE A 89 7.26 -16.99 -1.74
CA ILE A 89 7.94 -15.96 -0.94
C ILE A 89 7.23 -15.80 0.39
N GLU A 90 5.91 -15.68 0.32
CA GLU A 90 5.06 -15.47 1.48
C GLU A 90 3.72 -16.14 1.24
N GLN A 91 3.25 -16.84 2.26
CA GLN A 91 1.90 -17.39 2.32
C GLN A 91 1.06 -16.47 3.20
N SER A 92 -0.14 -16.16 2.73
CA SER A 92 -1.14 -15.26 3.33
C SER A 92 -1.58 -15.60 4.77
N GLN A 93 -1.08 -16.68 5.37
CA GLN A 93 -1.45 -17.14 6.71
C GLN A 93 -0.71 -16.41 7.86
N ARG A 94 0.03 -15.33 7.59
CA ARG A 94 0.51 -14.46 8.67
C ARG A 94 -0.64 -13.60 9.20
N SER A 95 -0.51 -13.19 10.45
CA SER A 95 -1.52 -12.56 11.33
C SER A 95 -2.30 -11.34 10.79
N SER A 96 -2.02 -10.86 9.58
CA SER A 96 -2.72 -9.75 8.92
C SER A 96 -3.58 -10.16 7.73
N GLY A 97 -3.50 -11.41 7.24
CA GLY A 97 -4.10 -11.79 5.96
C GLY A 97 -3.45 -11.07 4.76
N GLY A 98 -3.86 -11.43 3.54
CA GLY A 98 -3.42 -10.76 2.31
C GLY A 98 -3.14 -11.73 1.15
N PRO A 99 -2.57 -11.26 0.03
CA PRO A 99 -2.27 -12.10 -1.12
C PRO A 99 -1.05 -13.01 -0.87
N THR A 100 -1.03 -14.16 -1.54
CA THR A 100 0.14 -15.05 -1.58
C THR A 100 1.17 -14.50 -2.57
N LEU A 101 2.43 -14.40 -2.15
CA LEU A 101 3.53 -13.90 -2.99
C LEU A 101 4.33 -15.06 -3.58
N LEU A 102 4.39 -15.13 -4.91
CA LEU A 102 5.12 -16.13 -5.67
C LEU A 102 6.21 -15.48 -6.52
N GLU A 103 7.36 -16.13 -6.61
CA GLU A 103 8.39 -15.83 -7.59
C GLU A 103 8.34 -16.88 -8.70
N GLY A 104 8.46 -16.47 -9.96
CA GLY A 104 8.42 -17.40 -11.08
C GLY A 104 8.84 -16.81 -12.42
N LYS A 105 8.67 -17.61 -13.47
CA LYS A 105 8.91 -17.21 -14.86
C LYS A 105 7.59 -16.88 -15.54
N PHE A 106 7.54 -15.70 -16.16
CA PHE A 106 6.43 -15.25 -16.96
C PHE A 106 6.70 -15.47 -18.45
N TYR A 107 5.77 -16.15 -19.11
CA TYR A 107 5.79 -16.46 -20.53
C TYR A 107 4.58 -15.84 -21.21
N ARG A 108 4.77 -15.29 -22.40
CA ARG A 108 3.70 -14.77 -23.26
C ARG A 108 3.86 -15.39 -24.63
N ASP A 109 2.77 -15.89 -25.22
CA ASP A 109 2.81 -16.57 -26.52
C ASP A 109 3.88 -17.67 -26.60
N ARG A 110 4.01 -18.44 -25.50
CA ARG A 110 5.01 -19.51 -25.28
C ARG A 110 6.47 -19.05 -25.25
N ARG A 111 6.74 -17.75 -25.27
CA ARG A 111 8.10 -17.20 -25.16
C ARG A 111 8.35 -16.73 -23.75
N PHE A 112 9.52 -17.09 -23.21
CA PHE A 112 9.98 -16.53 -21.95
C PHE A 112 10.09 -15.02 -22.10
N VAL A 113 9.45 -14.29 -21.18
CA VAL A 113 9.52 -12.84 -21.16
C VAL A 113 10.52 -12.40 -20.10
N ARG A 114 10.36 -12.87 -18.86
CA ARG A 114 11.14 -12.41 -17.69
C ARG A 114 10.84 -13.22 -16.44
N ASN A 115 11.68 -13.05 -15.43
CA ASN A 115 11.31 -13.37 -14.04
C ASN A 115 10.30 -12.33 -13.55
N ALA A 116 9.32 -12.77 -12.76
CA ALA A 116 8.27 -11.91 -12.24
C ALA A 116 7.89 -12.31 -10.81
N MET A 117 7.34 -11.34 -10.10
CA MET A 117 6.63 -11.55 -8.85
C MET A 117 5.13 -11.62 -9.16
N ALA A 118 4.45 -12.62 -8.62
CA ALA A 118 3.01 -12.73 -8.67
C ALA A 118 2.43 -12.48 -7.27
N LYS A 119 1.47 -11.57 -7.15
CA LYS A 119 0.58 -11.52 -5.98
C LYS A 119 -0.70 -12.26 -6.36
N VAL A 120 -1.04 -13.29 -5.61
CA VAL A 120 -2.19 -14.18 -5.86
C VAL A 120 -3.25 -13.92 -4.80
N TYR A 121 -4.42 -13.49 -5.23
CA TYR A 121 -5.56 -13.12 -4.38
C TYR A 121 -6.54 -14.28 -4.37
N ASP A 122 -6.23 -15.29 -3.55
CA ASP A 122 -7.04 -16.49 -3.37
C ASP A 122 -7.70 -16.45 -2.00
N GLY A 123 -8.99 -16.09 -1.97
CA GLY A 123 -9.75 -15.92 -0.73
C GLY A 123 -9.78 -17.17 0.16
N VAL A 124 -9.51 -18.37 -0.38
CA VAL A 124 -9.37 -19.60 0.43
C VAL A 124 -8.27 -19.46 1.49
N PHE A 125 -7.18 -18.76 1.14
CA PHE A 125 -6.01 -18.60 2.00
C PHE A 125 -5.94 -17.25 2.70
N TYR A 126 -6.92 -16.37 2.50
CA TYR A 126 -7.00 -15.12 3.25
C TYR A 126 -7.25 -15.39 4.74
N SER A 127 -6.65 -14.56 5.61
CA SER A 127 -6.90 -14.65 7.04
C SER A 127 -8.32 -14.20 7.35
N VAL A 128 -8.96 -14.95 8.24
CA VAL A 128 -10.21 -14.54 8.90
C VAL A 128 -9.98 -14.23 10.37
N GLU A 129 -8.80 -14.57 10.89
CA GLU A 129 -8.34 -14.14 12.21
C GLU A 129 -7.89 -12.69 12.11
N GLY A 130 -8.56 -11.81 12.87
CA GLY A 130 -8.14 -10.40 13.02
C GLY A 130 -9.03 -9.38 12.34
N GLY A 131 -10.34 -9.39 12.62
CA GLY A 131 -11.19 -8.21 12.38
C GLY A 131 -10.49 -6.95 12.90
N TYR A 132 -10.46 -5.90 12.07
CA TYR A 132 -9.69 -4.67 12.25
C TYR A 132 -10.03 -3.91 13.54
N GLY A 133 -9.73 -4.39 14.75
CA GLY A 133 -9.83 -3.64 16.02
C GLY A 133 -11.21 -3.04 16.38
N TYR A 134 -12.20 -3.10 15.51
CA TYR A 134 -13.60 -2.91 15.80
C TYR A 134 -13.96 -4.12 16.65
N GLY A 135 -14.36 -3.88 17.90
CA GLY A 135 -14.41 -4.87 18.98
C GLY A 135 -15.08 -6.19 18.61
N TYR A 136 -14.94 -7.19 19.48
CA TYR A 136 -15.39 -8.58 19.32
C TYR A 136 -16.79 -8.80 18.69
N ASP A 137 -17.65 -7.79 18.66
CA ASP A 137 -19.00 -7.84 18.07
C ASP A 137 -19.05 -7.48 16.57
N ALA A 138 -17.94 -7.05 15.96
CA ALA A 138 -17.90 -6.62 14.58
C ALA A 138 -17.77 -7.79 13.58
N GLY A 139 -18.01 -9.07 13.90
CA GLY A 139 -17.94 -10.14 12.88
C GLY A 139 -16.60 -10.27 12.12
N HIS A 140 -16.52 -11.21 11.17
CA HIS A 140 -15.31 -11.46 10.38
C HIS A 140 -15.54 -11.07 8.91
N PRO A 141 -14.58 -10.41 8.25
CA PRO A 141 -14.69 -10.08 6.83
C PRO A 141 -14.81 -11.36 5.99
N ASP A 142 -15.72 -11.36 5.02
CA ASP A 142 -15.77 -12.39 3.97
C ASP A 142 -14.45 -12.36 3.18
N PRO A 143 -13.64 -13.43 3.23
CA PRO A 143 -12.32 -13.40 2.62
C PRO A 143 -12.34 -13.51 1.10
N MET A 144 -13.43 -13.97 0.47
CA MET A 144 -13.57 -13.92 -0.99
C MET A 144 -13.77 -12.47 -1.44
N ILE A 145 -14.62 -11.73 -0.72
CA ILE A 145 -14.83 -10.30 -0.94
C ILE A 145 -13.53 -9.53 -0.67
N GLN A 146 -12.84 -9.79 0.45
CA GLN A 146 -11.60 -9.10 0.78
C GLN A 146 -10.51 -9.33 -0.28
N ALA A 147 -10.34 -10.57 -0.77
CA ALA A 147 -9.34 -10.87 -1.79
C ALA A 147 -9.63 -10.15 -3.11
N ASP A 148 -10.90 -10.11 -3.54
CA ASP A 148 -11.29 -9.42 -4.78
C ASP A 148 -11.20 -7.89 -4.63
N LEU A 149 -11.49 -7.35 -3.44
CA LEU A 149 -11.33 -5.94 -3.12
C LEU A 149 -9.85 -5.51 -3.17
N ASP A 150 -8.97 -6.21 -2.43
CA ASP A 150 -7.52 -5.97 -2.42
C ASP A 150 -6.94 -6.01 -3.83
N TYR A 151 -7.31 -7.04 -4.60
CA TYR A 151 -6.90 -7.21 -6.00
C TYR A 151 -7.26 -5.99 -6.84
N SER A 152 -8.47 -5.47 -6.65
CA SER A 152 -9.02 -4.44 -7.52
C SER A 152 -8.48 -3.06 -7.16
N ILE A 153 -8.35 -2.76 -5.87
CA ILE A 153 -7.66 -1.56 -5.37
C ILE A 153 -6.23 -1.54 -5.89
N GLU A 154 -5.48 -2.62 -5.66
CA GLU A 154 -4.07 -2.66 -6.05
C GLU A 154 -3.89 -2.62 -7.57
N SER A 155 -4.73 -3.33 -8.33
CA SER A 155 -4.68 -3.28 -9.79
C SER A 155 -4.96 -1.87 -10.32
N ALA A 156 -6.00 -1.19 -9.79
CA ALA A 156 -6.33 0.17 -10.19
C ALA A 156 -5.21 1.16 -9.84
N ALA A 157 -4.60 1.00 -8.66
CA ALA A 157 -3.44 1.79 -8.26
C ALA A 157 -2.28 1.63 -9.25
N TYR A 158 -1.91 0.39 -9.60
CA TYR A 158 -0.84 0.14 -10.57
C TYR A 158 -1.18 0.62 -11.99
N GLU A 159 -2.45 0.57 -12.42
CA GLU A 159 -2.88 1.11 -13.71
C GLU A 159 -2.71 2.63 -13.79
N ASP A 160 -3.10 3.35 -12.74
CA ASP A 160 -2.92 4.81 -12.65
C ASP A 160 -1.45 5.20 -12.56
N ILE A 161 -0.66 4.48 -11.73
CA ILE A 161 0.79 4.67 -11.61
C ILE A 161 1.49 4.38 -12.94
N GLN A 162 1.07 3.34 -13.66
CA GLN A 162 1.59 3.02 -14.99
C GLN A 162 1.25 4.12 -16.01
N THR A 163 0.01 4.62 -15.97
CA THR A 163 -0.46 5.71 -16.85
C THR A 163 0.31 7.00 -16.59
N ALA A 164 0.66 7.28 -15.34
CA ALA A 164 1.51 8.40 -14.95
C ALA A 164 3.01 8.20 -15.28
N GLY A 165 3.41 7.02 -15.78
CA GLY A 165 4.78 6.71 -16.18
C GLY A 165 5.73 6.37 -15.02
N HIS A 166 5.18 5.97 -13.86
CA HIS A 166 5.95 5.73 -12.63
C HIS A 166 6.21 4.26 -12.31
N CYS A 167 5.61 3.33 -13.06
CA CYS A 167 5.93 1.90 -12.99
C CYS A 167 7.33 1.62 -13.59
N GLY A 168 8.15 0.87 -12.85
CA GLY A 168 9.55 0.58 -13.18
C GLY A 168 10.55 1.59 -12.60
N SER A 169 10.09 2.79 -12.23
CA SER A 169 10.91 3.80 -11.55
C SER A 169 10.63 3.81 -10.05
N PHE A 170 9.45 4.26 -9.65
CA PHE A 170 9.03 4.42 -8.26
C PHE A 170 8.27 3.23 -7.69
N THR A 171 7.74 2.38 -8.56
CA THR A 171 7.19 1.07 -8.21
C THR A 171 7.81 0.01 -9.13
N PRO A 172 7.70 -1.30 -8.82
CA PRO A 172 8.07 -2.34 -9.78
C PRO A 172 7.28 -2.19 -11.08
N GLN A 173 7.85 -2.56 -12.22
CA GLN A 173 7.10 -2.56 -13.47
C GLN A 173 5.87 -3.48 -13.38
N TYR A 174 4.69 -2.90 -13.59
CA TYR A 174 3.44 -3.64 -13.66
C TYR A 174 3.27 -4.35 -15.01
N TYR A 175 3.07 -5.66 -14.97
CA TYR A 175 2.80 -6.51 -16.14
C TYR A 175 1.31 -6.83 -16.32
N GLY A 176 0.49 -6.33 -15.40
CA GLY A 176 -0.96 -6.33 -15.49
C GLY A 176 -1.67 -7.32 -14.59
N SER A 177 -2.99 -7.27 -14.72
CA SER A 177 -3.96 -8.12 -14.06
C SER A 177 -4.31 -9.36 -14.85
N TRP A 178 -4.39 -10.48 -14.14
CA TRP A 178 -4.60 -11.80 -14.69
C TRP A 178 -5.60 -12.58 -13.84
N THR A 179 -6.23 -13.57 -14.47
CA THR A 179 -7.01 -14.60 -13.80
C THR A 179 -6.55 -15.97 -14.29
N PHE A 180 -6.69 -16.99 -13.46
CA PHE A 180 -6.44 -18.36 -13.82
C PHE A 180 -7.44 -19.29 -13.12
N SER A 181 -7.62 -20.46 -13.70
CA SER A 181 -8.46 -21.51 -13.15
C SER A 181 -7.63 -22.45 -12.29
N LEU A 182 -8.13 -22.78 -11.10
CA LEU A 182 -7.48 -23.71 -10.19
C LEU A 182 -8.44 -24.87 -9.87
N GLU A 183 -8.03 -26.07 -10.26
CA GLU A 183 -8.73 -27.30 -9.93
C GLU A 183 -8.54 -27.63 -8.46
N THR A 184 -9.62 -28.07 -7.81
CA THR A 184 -9.63 -28.44 -6.39
C THR A 184 -10.33 -29.76 -6.24
N ASN A 185 -9.75 -30.65 -5.44
CA ASN A 185 -10.30 -31.94 -5.07
C ASN A 185 -9.86 -32.25 -3.64
N GLU A 186 -10.59 -31.70 -2.67
CA GLU A 186 -10.27 -31.76 -1.24
C GLU A 186 -11.54 -32.02 -0.44
N ASP A 187 -11.47 -32.92 0.54
CA ASP A 187 -12.58 -33.25 1.45
C ASP A 187 -13.91 -33.57 0.74
N GLY A 188 -13.84 -34.22 -0.43
CA GLY A 188 -15.02 -34.56 -1.23
C GLY A 188 -15.59 -33.40 -2.05
N VAL A 189 -15.03 -32.20 -1.93
CA VAL A 189 -15.36 -31.03 -2.75
C VAL A 189 -14.48 -31.03 -4.00
N THR A 190 -15.10 -31.22 -5.16
CA THR A 190 -14.42 -31.14 -6.47
C THR A 190 -14.98 -29.97 -7.27
N GLY A 191 -14.10 -29.15 -7.81
CA GLY A 191 -14.50 -28.01 -8.63
C GLY A 191 -13.31 -27.25 -9.20
N THR A 192 -13.60 -26.26 -10.04
CA THR A 192 -12.61 -25.31 -10.55
C THR A 192 -13.01 -23.92 -10.10
N ARG A 193 -12.12 -23.23 -9.38
CA ARG A 193 -12.34 -21.85 -8.96
C ARG A 193 -11.48 -20.88 -9.75
N GLN A 194 -11.99 -19.67 -9.97
CA GLN A 194 -11.20 -18.58 -10.56
C GLN A 194 -10.39 -17.88 -9.48
N VAL A 195 -9.13 -17.59 -9.77
CA VAL A 195 -8.22 -16.90 -8.84
C VAL A 195 -7.61 -15.69 -9.55
N ARG A 196 -7.57 -14.55 -8.84
CA ARG A 196 -7.03 -13.29 -9.35
C ARG A 196 -5.54 -13.17 -9.06
N MET A 197 -4.82 -12.53 -9.96
CA MET A 197 -3.38 -12.33 -9.85
C MET A 197 -2.96 -11.00 -10.44
N ILE A 198 -2.00 -10.32 -9.82
CA ILE A 198 -1.20 -9.29 -10.50
C ILE A 198 0.21 -9.79 -10.72
N LEU A 199 0.81 -9.39 -11.86
CA LEU A 199 2.21 -9.66 -12.15
C LEU A 199 3.02 -8.37 -12.10
N LEU A 200 4.12 -8.42 -11.38
CA LEU A 200 5.05 -7.32 -11.15
C LEU A 200 6.48 -7.73 -11.52
N GLU A 201 7.32 -6.74 -11.77
CA GLU A 201 8.76 -6.91 -11.87
C GLU A 201 9.33 -7.56 -10.62
N LYS A 202 10.17 -8.56 -10.83
CA LYS A 202 11.09 -9.02 -9.79
C LYS A 202 12.28 -8.07 -9.74
N VAL A 203 12.33 -7.22 -8.71
CA VAL A 203 13.43 -6.29 -8.50
C VAL A 203 14.64 -7.05 -7.96
N GLU A 204 15.55 -7.44 -8.86
CA GLU A 204 16.69 -8.29 -8.51
C GLU A 204 17.61 -7.64 -7.47
N GLY A 205 17.97 -8.40 -6.45
CA GLY A 205 18.86 -7.95 -5.37
C GLY A 205 18.27 -6.93 -4.40
N ALA A 206 16.99 -6.54 -4.56
CA ALA A 206 16.33 -5.64 -3.63
C ALA A 206 15.89 -6.35 -2.34
N GLN A 207 15.75 -5.56 -1.28
CA GLN A 207 15.25 -6.00 0.03
C GLN A 207 14.25 -5.00 0.57
N THR A 208 13.28 -5.44 1.38
CA THR A 208 12.42 -4.46 2.06
C THR A 208 13.22 -3.70 3.11
N MET A 209 12.85 -2.45 3.39
CA MET A 209 13.45 -1.67 4.46
C MET A 209 13.28 -2.38 5.81
N ALA A 210 12.11 -2.98 6.05
CA ALA A 210 11.84 -3.81 7.22
C ALA A 210 12.82 -5.01 7.34
N GLU A 211 13.19 -5.67 6.24
CA GLU A 211 14.19 -6.74 6.27
C GLU A 211 15.58 -6.23 6.66
N VAL A 212 15.99 -5.07 6.15
CA VAL A 212 17.27 -4.45 6.51
C VAL A 212 17.30 -4.11 8.00
N ILE A 213 16.22 -3.49 8.50
CA ILE A 213 16.06 -3.19 9.93
C ILE A 213 16.10 -4.48 10.76
N ARG A 214 15.33 -5.50 10.39
CA ARG A 214 15.27 -6.79 11.09
C ARG A 214 16.62 -7.49 11.15
N LYS A 215 17.44 -7.41 10.09
CA LYS A 215 18.80 -7.98 10.07
C LYS A 215 19.77 -7.23 10.99
N ALA A 216 19.56 -5.93 11.18
CA ALA A 216 20.32 -5.11 12.12
C ALA A 216 19.83 -5.28 13.57
N SER A 217 18.60 -5.73 13.78
CA SER A 217 18.08 -5.99 15.12
C SER A 217 18.57 -7.32 15.71
N THR A 218 18.87 -7.31 17.00
CA THR A 218 19.15 -8.52 17.80
C THR A 218 18.00 -8.79 18.76
N LYS A 219 17.57 -10.05 18.83
CA LYS A 219 16.55 -10.49 19.79
C LYS A 219 17.16 -10.41 21.18
N GLN A 220 16.66 -9.53 22.02
CA GLN A 220 16.95 -9.55 23.44
C GLN A 220 16.10 -10.66 24.08
N GLU A 221 16.62 -11.35 25.08
CA GLU A 221 15.77 -12.19 25.94
C GLU A 221 14.71 -11.28 26.56
N VAL A 222 13.47 -11.44 26.13
CA VAL A 222 12.39 -10.52 26.51
C VAL A 222 11.94 -10.87 27.93
N SER A 223 12.02 -9.88 28.83
CA SER A 223 11.27 -9.84 30.07
C SER A 223 9.78 -9.82 29.76
N TRP A 224 9.01 -10.77 30.31
CA TRP A 224 7.61 -11.07 30.03
C TRP A 224 6.59 -9.90 30.18
N TYR A 225 7.04 -8.69 30.54
CA TYR A 225 6.18 -7.58 30.97
C TYR A 225 6.05 -6.39 30.00
N SER A 226 6.85 -6.28 28.94
CA SER A 226 6.72 -5.18 27.96
C SER A 226 6.29 -5.74 26.62
N GLY A 227 5.04 -5.52 26.20
CA GLY A 227 4.50 -5.91 24.88
C GLY A 227 5.15 -5.24 23.66
N SER A 228 6.37 -4.72 23.80
CA SER A 228 7.28 -4.45 22.70
C SER A 228 8.09 -5.72 22.45
N ASP A 229 7.96 -6.32 21.27
CA ASP A 229 8.83 -7.38 20.79
C ASP A 229 10.27 -6.97 21.11
N GLY A 230 10.94 -7.63 22.07
CA GLY A 230 12.19 -7.16 22.67
C GLY A 230 13.39 -7.24 21.72
N TRP A 231 13.31 -6.53 20.61
CA TRP A 231 14.34 -6.35 19.62
C TRP A 231 15.08 -5.07 19.92
N VAL A 232 16.39 -5.19 20.07
CA VAL A 232 17.30 -4.04 20.16
C VAL A 232 17.90 -3.83 18.79
N LEU A 233 17.76 -2.62 18.26
CA LEU A 233 18.32 -2.25 16.97
C LEU A 233 19.81 -1.91 17.13
N ASP A 234 20.68 -2.67 16.50
CA ASP A 234 22.09 -2.32 16.37
C ASP A 234 22.28 -1.37 15.18
N ARG A 235 22.44 -0.08 15.48
CA ARG A 235 22.58 0.96 14.46
C ARG A 235 23.88 0.86 13.66
N GLU A 236 24.91 0.20 14.18
CA GLU A 236 26.18 -0.01 13.45
C GLU A 236 26.01 -1.05 12.33
N ARG A 237 25.00 -1.92 12.44
CA ARG A 237 24.64 -2.91 11.42
C ARG A 237 23.68 -2.38 10.36
N LEU A 238 23.12 -1.19 10.54
CA LEU A 238 22.37 -0.51 9.50
C LEU A 238 23.31 0.08 8.44
N PRO A 239 22.81 0.38 7.23
CA PRO A 239 23.57 1.16 6.26
C PRO A 239 24.03 2.50 6.86
N PRO A 240 25.15 3.08 6.37
CA PRO A 240 25.63 4.38 6.80
C PRO A 240 24.52 5.44 6.74
N VAL A 241 24.54 6.39 7.68
CA VAL A 241 23.52 7.46 7.79
C VAL A 241 23.27 8.14 6.44
N LYS A 242 24.35 8.48 5.71
CA LYS A 242 24.27 9.10 4.38
C LYS A 242 23.43 8.27 3.39
N ASP A 243 23.59 6.96 3.39
CA ASP A 243 22.86 6.06 2.49
C ASP A 243 21.40 5.91 2.93
N ARG A 244 21.15 5.79 4.24
CA ARG A 244 19.78 5.79 4.79
C ARG A 244 19.01 7.07 4.43
N LEU A 245 19.66 8.22 4.52
CA LEU A 245 19.07 9.50 4.12
C LEU A 245 18.87 9.60 2.61
N LYS A 246 19.74 9.02 1.78
CA LYS A 246 19.52 8.90 0.33
C LYS A 246 18.28 8.05 0.02
N VAL A 247 18.13 6.90 0.69
CA VAL A 247 16.94 6.03 0.57
C VAL A 247 15.68 6.80 0.99
N LEU A 248 15.73 7.50 2.13
CA LEU A 248 14.60 8.29 2.63
C LEU A 248 14.20 9.39 1.64
N LYS A 249 15.17 10.12 1.08
CA LYS A 249 14.91 11.10 0.03
C LYS A 249 14.18 10.48 -1.16
N ASN A 250 14.74 9.39 -1.71
CA ASN A 250 14.17 8.71 -2.87
C ASN A 250 12.74 8.19 -2.60
N LEU A 251 12.48 7.73 -1.37
CA LEU A 251 11.15 7.32 -0.93
C LEU A 251 10.16 8.48 -0.90
N LEU A 252 10.53 9.60 -0.30
CA LEU A 252 9.65 10.76 -0.24
C LEU A 252 9.36 11.31 -1.64
N GLU A 253 10.36 11.38 -2.52
CA GLU A 253 10.17 11.76 -3.92
C GLU A 253 9.23 10.79 -4.66
N ALA A 254 9.43 9.48 -4.49
CA ALA A 254 8.58 8.46 -5.09
C ALA A 254 7.13 8.57 -4.59
N TRP A 255 6.95 8.70 -3.28
CA TRP A 255 5.63 8.81 -2.66
C TRP A 255 4.90 10.07 -3.11
N ASP A 256 5.56 11.23 -3.10
CA ASP A 256 4.97 12.50 -3.56
C ASP A 256 4.57 12.42 -5.03
N ARG A 257 5.38 11.78 -5.88
CA ARG A 257 5.10 11.62 -7.32
C ARG A 257 3.94 10.67 -7.57
N ILE A 258 3.88 9.54 -6.87
CA ILE A 258 2.76 8.59 -6.97
C ILE A 258 1.47 9.26 -6.51
N TRP A 259 1.50 9.93 -5.34
CA TRP A 259 0.33 10.61 -4.82
C TRP A 259 -0.14 11.73 -5.74
N TRP A 260 0.76 12.61 -6.16
CA TRP A 260 0.39 13.80 -6.93
C TRP A 260 0.11 13.52 -8.41
N ASP A 261 0.97 12.77 -9.08
CA ASP A 261 0.90 12.59 -10.54
C ASP A 261 -0.04 11.45 -10.90
N ALA A 262 0.04 10.32 -10.17
CA ALA A 262 -0.84 9.18 -10.39
C ALA A 262 -2.16 9.27 -9.62
N LYS A 263 -2.32 10.22 -8.69
CA LYS A 263 -3.54 10.38 -7.89
C LYS A 263 -3.82 9.10 -7.09
N VAL A 264 -2.77 8.51 -6.52
CA VAL A 264 -2.84 7.29 -5.69
C VAL A 264 -2.19 7.55 -4.34
N SER A 265 -2.97 7.50 -3.26
CA SER A 265 -2.40 7.46 -1.90
C SER A 265 -2.17 6.01 -1.49
N HIS A 266 -0.97 5.68 -1.01
CA HIS A 266 -0.68 4.34 -0.49
C HIS A 266 -1.49 3.99 0.78
N TYR A 267 -1.92 5.02 1.54
CA TYR A 267 -2.68 4.93 2.80
C TYR A 267 -1.94 4.30 3.99
N HIS A 268 -1.19 3.22 3.79
CA HIS A 268 -0.52 2.45 4.85
C HIS A 268 0.98 2.26 4.60
N LEU A 269 1.68 3.32 4.16
CA LEU A 269 3.09 3.19 3.81
C LEU A 269 3.95 2.85 5.03
N SER A 270 4.58 1.68 5.00
CA SER A 270 5.43 1.16 6.07
C SER A 270 6.80 0.70 5.52
N PRO A 271 7.82 0.47 6.38
CA PRO A 271 9.09 -0.08 5.94
C PRO A 271 8.99 -1.44 5.22
N GLU A 272 7.91 -2.19 5.44
CA GLU A 272 7.60 -3.44 4.74
C GLU A 272 7.28 -3.21 3.26
N ASP A 273 6.77 -2.03 2.92
CA ASP A 273 6.26 -1.67 1.60
C ASP A 273 7.31 -0.94 0.74
N VAL A 274 8.54 -0.84 1.23
CA VAL A 274 9.64 -0.13 0.56
C VAL A 274 10.75 -1.10 0.21
N LEU A 275 10.87 -1.43 -1.07
CA LEU A 275 12.03 -2.14 -1.61
C LEU A 275 13.20 -1.17 -1.78
N ILE A 276 14.36 -1.52 -1.23
CA ILE A 276 15.63 -0.81 -1.38
C ILE A 276 16.45 -1.57 -2.43
N ARG A 277 16.77 -0.90 -3.54
CA ARG A 277 17.66 -1.42 -4.59
C ARG A 277 19.13 -1.26 -4.20
N GLN A 278 20.01 -1.98 -4.87
CA GLN A 278 21.46 -1.96 -4.60
C GLN A 278 22.11 -0.57 -4.74
N ASP A 279 21.51 0.33 -5.52
CA ASP A 279 21.97 1.71 -5.74
C ASP A 279 21.35 2.74 -4.78
N ASN A 280 20.64 2.26 -3.75
CA ASN A 280 19.86 3.04 -2.78
C ASN A 280 18.64 3.79 -3.38
N THR A 281 18.22 3.47 -4.61
CA THR A 281 16.88 3.84 -5.08
C THR A 281 15.83 2.93 -4.46
N VAL A 282 14.56 3.34 -4.55
CA VAL A 282 13.47 2.59 -3.92
C VAL A 282 12.36 2.25 -4.91
N ALA A 283 11.60 1.22 -4.56
CA ALA A 283 10.32 0.91 -5.19
C ALA A 283 9.27 0.73 -4.08
N ILE A 284 8.14 1.43 -4.18
CA ILE A 284 6.99 1.26 -3.30
C ILE A 284 6.14 0.09 -3.83
N ILE A 285 5.67 -0.77 -2.93
CA ILE A 285 4.84 -1.96 -3.21
C ILE A 285 3.62 -2.00 -2.28
N ASN A 286 2.76 -3.02 -2.43
CA ASN A 286 1.60 -3.29 -1.59
C ASN A 286 0.56 -2.17 -1.56
N PHE A 287 -0.10 -1.95 -2.69
CA PHE A 287 -1.15 -0.93 -2.83
C PHE A 287 -2.56 -1.48 -2.58
N GLU A 288 -2.72 -2.65 -1.93
CA GLU A 288 -4.05 -3.23 -1.65
C GLU A 288 -4.95 -2.38 -0.74
N GLN A 289 -4.36 -1.47 0.04
CA GLN A 289 -5.10 -0.52 0.89
C GLN A 289 -5.08 0.91 0.32
N ALA A 290 -4.63 1.09 -0.92
CA ALA A 290 -4.47 2.40 -1.51
C ALA A 290 -5.81 3.12 -1.71
N THR A 291 -5.78 4.45 -1.67
CA THR A 291 -6.86 5.29 -2.18
C THR A 291 -6.54 5.70 -3.62
N VAL A 292 -7.39 5.31 -4.56
CA VAL A 292 -7.25 5.62 -5.99
C VAL A 292 -8.22 6.74 -6.35
N TYR A 293 -7.73 7.98 -6.38
CA TYR A 293 -8.61 9.17 -6.47
C TYR A 293 -9.24 9.36 -7.85
N SER A 294 -8.62 8.85 -8.93
CA SER A 294 -9.22 8.87 -10.27
C SER A 294 -10.59 8.19 -10.31
N TRP A 295 -10.80 7.22 -9.41
CA TRP A 295 -12.05 6.52 -9.26
C TRP A 295 -13.07 7.31 -8.43
N VAL A 296 -12.62 7.93 -7.33
CA VAL A 296 -13.46 8.81 -6.50
C VAL A 296 -14.07 9.94 -7.35
N GLU A 297 -13.31 10.49 -8.31
CA GLU A 297 -13.79 11.50 -9.27
C GLU A 297 -15.01 11.04 -10.08
N ARG A 298 -15.03 9.78 -10.53
CA ARG A 298 -16.08 9.25 -11.43
C ARG A 298 -17.44 9.16 -10.75
N TRP A 299 -17.46 9.06 -9.43
CA TRP A 299 -18.61 8.62 -8.65
C TRP A 299 -18.97 9.56 -7.51
N GLY A 300 -18.57 10.84 -7.54
CA GLY A 300 -19.02 11.80 -6.54
C GLY A 300 -20.09 12.74 -7.09
N GLU A 301 -21.33 12.67 -6.61
CA GLU A 301 -22.13 13.89 -6.57
C GLU A 301 -21.46 14.85 -5.56
N PRO A 302 -21.40 16.17 -5.81
CA PRO A 302 -20.66 17.13 -4.98
C PRO A 302 -21.01 17.14 -3.47
N GLY A 303 -22.11 16.49 -3.07
CA GLY A 303 -22.59 16.43 -1.68
C GLY A 303 -22.03 15.28 -0.83
N ASP A 304 -21.80 14.08 -1.40
CA ASP A 304 -21.44 12.87 -0.65
C ASP A 304 -19.92 12.61 -0.59
N MET A 305 -19.12 13.43 -1.27
CA MET A 305 -17.65 13.38 -1.21
C MET A 305 -17.07 13.79 0.17
N GLN A 306 -17.88 14.16 1.16
CA GLN A 306 -17.41 14.47 2.52
C GLN A 306 -16.68 13.30 3.20
N ALA A 307 -16.86 12.06 2.75
CA ALA A 307 -16.19 10.89 3.31
C ALA A 307 -14.77 10.64 2.74
N TYR A 308 -14.43 11.21 1.57
CA TYR A 308 -13.12 11.04 0.92
C TYR A 308 -12.46 12.39 0.62
N PRO A 309 -12.15 13.16 1.66
CA PRO A 309 -11.54 14.46 1.48
C PRO A 309 -10.08 14.26 1.04
N ASP A 310 -9.51 15.30 0.42
CA ASP A 310 -8.06 15.58 0.50
C ASP A 310 -7.10 14.86 -0.46
N HIS A 311 -7.40 14.78 -1.76
CA HIS A 311 -6.32 15.04 -2.71
C HIS A 311 -6.37 16.53 -3.10
N PRO A 312 -5.29 17.32 -2.88
CA PRO A 312 -5.33 18.76 -3.00
C PRO A 312 -5.79 19.25 -4.37
N ARG A 313 -5.52 18.51 -5.45
CA ARG A 313 -6.00 18.84 -6.81
C ARG A 313 -7.53 18.89 -6.96
N TYR A 314 -8.31 18.33 -6.03
CA TYR A 314 -9.78 18.31 -6.12
C TYR A 314 -10.49 19.17 -5.09
N ALA A 315 -9.75 19.88 -4.24
CA ALA A 315 -10.37 20.93 -3.44
C ALA A 315 -10.95 21.98 -4.40
N LYS A 316 -12.11 22.57 -4.06
CA LYS A 316 -12.71 23.66 -4.85
C LYS A 316 -11.72 24.81 -5.08
N ASP A 317 -10.81 24.99 -4.13
CA ASP A 317 -9.71 25.96 -4.14
C ASP A 317 -8.34 25.25 -4.24
N ALA A 318 -8.29 24.16 -5.02
CA ALA A 318 -7.11 23.32 -5.19
C ALA A 318 -5.85 24.15 -5.46
N PRO A 319 -4.79 24.01 -4.65
CA PRO A 319 -3.54 24.65 -4.98
C PRO A 319 -3.03 24.09 -6.31
N SER A 320 -2.55 24.98 -7.19
CA SER A 320 -1.90 24.59 -8.44
C SER A 320 -0.58 23.84 -8.21
N LEU A 321 -0.06 23.89 -6.97
CA LEU A 321 1.26 23.38 -6.58
C LEU A 321 1.14 22.17 -5.64
N GLN A 322 2.15 21.31 -5.68
CA GLN A 322 2.30 20.18 -4.76
C GLN A 322 2.37 20.67 -3.32
N PRO A 323 1.81 19.97 -2.31
CA PRO A 323 2.00 20.38 -0.93
C PRO A 323 3.48 20.38 -0.55
N ASN A 324 3.83 21.24 0.40
CA ASN A 324 5.20 21.33 0.86
C ASN A 324 5.64 19.99 1.50
N PRO A 325 6.85 19.46 1.21
CA PRO A 325 7.37 18.25 1.85
C PRO A 325 7.41 18.35 3.37
N LEU A 326 7.60 19.54 3.94
CA LEU A 326 7.48 19.76 5.38
C LEU A 326 6.05 19.60 5.90
N CYS A 327 5.01 19.85 5.11
CA CYS A 327 3.63 19.63 5.54
C CYS A 327 3.27 18.16 5.52
N LEU A 328 3.77 17.44 4.50
CA LEU A 328 3.47 16.03 4.28
C LEU A 328 4.28 15.12 5.21
N HIS A 329 5.58 15.42 5.32
CA HIS A 329 6.55 14.48 5.87
C HIS A 329 7.10 14.90 7.22
N TRP A 330 6.59 15.94 7.88
CA TRP A 330 7.06 16.35 9.21
C TRP A 330 6.24 15.70 10.34
N PRO A 331 6.88 15.22 11.43
CA PRO A 331 8.32 15.02 11.68
C PRO A 331 8.81 13.60 11.26
N PHE A 332 8.48 13.19 10.04
CA PHE A 332 8.32 11.84 9.50
C PHE A 332 7.09 11.14 10.04
N VAL A 333 6.27 10.65 9.12
CA VAL A 333 4.83 10.49 9.32
C VAL A 333 4.50 9.49 10.43
N ARG A 334 3.63 9.98 11.31
CA ARG A 334 2.88 9.27 12.35
C ARG A 334 1.99 8.21 11.67
N CYS A 335 1.96 6.99 12.20
CA CYS A 335 1.13 5.86 11.74
C CYS A 335 -0.10 6.23 10.89
N SER A 336 -0.19 5.64 9.69
CA SER A 336 -1.33 4.94 9.05
C SER A 336 -2.75 5.52 9.04
N TRP A 337 -2.99 6.67 9.63
CA TRP A 337 -4.27 7.36 9.59
C TRP A 337 -4.02 8.74 9.00
N PRO A 338 -4.47 9.01 7.76
CA PRO A 338 -4.51 10.39 7.29
C PRO A 338 -5.38 11.14 8.29
N CYS A 339 -4.77 11.97 9.13
CA CYS A 339 -5.52 12.93 9.92
C CYS A 339 -6.28 13.78 8.90
N ARG A 340 -7.59 13.53 8.83
CA ARG A 340 -8.53 14.13 7.90
C ARG A 340 -8.34 15.64 7.92
N SER A 341 -8.04 16.22 6.76
CA SER A 341 -7.80 17.64 6.51
C SER A 341 -6.49 18.26 7.05
N PRO A 342 -5.72 18.96 6.18
CA PRO A 342 -4.71 19.93 6.59
C PRO A 342 -5.22 21.02 7.56
N LEU A 343 -6.54 21.22 7.66
CA LEU A 343 -7.18 22.22 8.52
C LEU A 343 -7.48 21.73 9.95
N VAL A 344 -7.45 20.41 10.22
CA VAL A 344 -7.71 19.84 11.56
C VAL A 344 -6.39 19.57 12.32
N SER A 345 -5.26 20.05 11.79
CA SER A 345 -3.90 19.82 12.27
C SER A 345 -3.52 20.59 13.57
N ALA A 346 -4.43 20.81 14.50
CA ALA A 346 -4.08 21.34 15.83
C ALA A 346 -4.47 20.37 16.95
N ALA A 347 -5.68 19.82 16.91
CA ALA A 347 -6.19 18.94 17.97
C ALA A 347 -5.59 17.51 17.94
N CYS A 348 -5.20 17.00 16.77
CA CYS A 348 -4.55 15.69 16.67
C CYS A 348 -3.08 15.70 17.14
N TRP A 349 -2.50 16.86 17.46
CA TRP A 349 -1.07 16.99 17.78
C TRP A 349 -0.77 16.69 19.26
N SER A 350 -1.77 16.71 20.14
CA SER A 350 -1.63 16.53 21.59
C SER A 350 -1.77 15.08 22.09
N HIS A 351 -2.27 14.15 21.26
CA HIS A 351 -2.55 12.75 21.66
C HIS A 351 -1.66 11.70 20.99
N LEU A 352 -0.50 12.12 20.47
CA LEU A 352 0.26 11.27 19.58
C LEU A 352 1.18 10.31 20.34
N PRO A 353 1.28 9.05 19.88
CA PRO A 353 2.32 8.18 20.37
C PRO A 353 3.71 8.78 20.05
N PRO A 354 4.69 8.64 20.94
CA PRO A 354 6.08 9.05 20.70
C PRO A 354 6.62 8.50 19.36
N ILE A 355 7.52 9.22 18.69
CA ILE A 355 8.23 8.77 17.46
C ILE A 355 8.72 7.32 17.60
N ARG A 356 9.18 6.96 18.80
CA ARG A 356 9.63 5.61 19.21
C ARG A 356 8.58 4.49 19.05
N LYS A 357 7.33 4.79 18.68
CA LYS A 357 6.30 3.78 18.35
C LYS A 357 6.13 3.52 16.85
N SER A 358 6.70 4.36 15.97
CA SER A 358 6.62 4.19 14.50
C SER A 358 7.77 3.36 13.95
N ARG A 359 7.55 2.31 13.14
CA ARG A 359 8.67 1.52 12.57
C ARG A 359 9.70 2.37 11.80
N TRP A 360 9.30 3.55 11.32
CA TRP A 360 10.18 4.53 10.67
C TRP A 360 11.31 5.07 11.57
N TRP A 361 11.13 5.11 12.91
CA TRP A 361 12.16 5.63 13.82
C TRP A 361 13.46 4.81 13.78
N GLN A 362 13.34 3.54 13.42
CA GLN A 362 14.45 2.61 13.28
C GLN A 362 15.34 2.97 12.08
N TRP A 363 14.77 3.64 11.06
CA TRP A 363 15.51 4.02 9.85
C TRP A 363 16.16 5.40 9.91
N ILE A 364 15.63 6.33 10.71
CA ILE A 364 16.16 7.70 10.79
C ILE A 364 17.39 7.81 11.72
N PRO A 365 18.17 8.91 11.61
CA PRO A 365 19.20 9.25 12.59
C PRO A 365 18.65 9.31 14.03
N GLU A 366 19.46 8.94 15.01
CA GLU A 366 19.02 8.86 16.41
C GLU A 366 18.79 10.24 17.03
N ASP A 367 19.65 11.19 16.70
CA ASP A 367 19.53 12.59 17.08
C ASP A 367 18.22 13.23 16.60
N TRP A 368 17.61 12.73 15.51
CA TRP A 368 16.31 13.22 15.03
C TRP A 368 15.14 12.78 15.90
N VAL A 369 15.26 11.66 16.63
CA VAL A 369 14.20 11.15 17.51
C VAL A 369 13.95 12.12 18.66
N ASP A 370 15.03 12.65 19.23
CA ASP A 370 14.97 13.56 20.37
C ASP A 370 15.04 15.04 19.92
N ASN A 371 15.44 15.30 18.67
CA ASN A 371 15.44 16.63 18.06
C ASN A 371 14.79 16.61 16.65
N PRO A 372 13.45 16.68 16.56
CA PRO A 372 12.78 16.68 15.28
C PRO A 372 13.24 17.84 14.39
N GLU A 373 13.73 18.98 14.89
CA GLU A 373 14.15 20.11 14.04
C GLU A 373 15.22 19.75 13.00
N LEU A 374 16.09 18.80 13.34
CA LEU A 374 17.09 18.28 12.41
C LEU A 374 16.44 17.63 11.18
N ALA A 375 15.31 16.93 11.35
CA ALA A 375 14.52 16.39 10.26
C ALA A 375 13.97 17.49 9.33
N ALA A 376 13.53 18.63 9.88
CA ALA A 376 12.92 19.69 9.10
C ALA A 376 13.99 20.44 8.33
N ILE A 377 15.12 20.72 8.97
CA ILE A 377 16.29 21.29 8.31
C ILE A 377 16.69 20.40 7.14
N TRP A 378 16.81 19.10 7.35
CA TRP A 378 17.13 18.16 6.29
C TRP A 378 16.06 18.14 5.17
N LEU A 379 14.77 18.13 5.49
CA LEU A 379 13.68 18.19 4.50
C LEU A 379 13.78 19.47 3.66
N LEU A 380 13.98 20.61 4.29
CA LEU A 380 14.14 21.90 3.62
C LEU A 380 15.36 21.94 2.72
N GLU A 381 16.49 21.42 3.18
CA GLU A 381 17.72 21.38 2.40
C GLU A 381 17.65 20.37 1.25
N THR A 382 16.95 19.26 1.45
CA THR A 382 16.78 18.18 0.48
C THR A 382 15.84 18.57 -0.65
N PHE A 383 14.72 19.22 -0.30
CA PHE A 383 13.67 19.64 -1.22
C PHE A 383 13.70 21.15 -1.49
N LYS A 384 14.88 21.78 -1.34
CA LYS A 384 15.09 23.14 -1.82
C LYS A 384 14.98 23.13 -3.34
N SER A 385 13.81 23.53 -3.84
CA SER A 385 13.67 23.83 -5.26
C SER A 385 14.19 25.25 -5.51
N ALA A 386 15.05 25.41 -6.52
CA ALA A 386 15.40 26.73 -7.04
C ALA A 386 14.18 27.44 -7.66
N ASP A 387 13.19 26.65 -8.09
CA ASP A 387 11.89 27.15 -8.53
C ASP A 387 10.89 27.10 -7.34
N PRO A 388 10.55 28.26 -6.75
CA PRO A 388 9.61 28.32 -5.64
C PRO A 388 8.19 27.86 -6.02
N ASN A 389 7.91 27.67 -7.32
CA ASN A 389 6.60 27.25 -7.80
C ASN A 389 6.43 25.73 -7.90
N ILE A 390 7.40 24.92 -7.46
CA ILE A 390 7.20 23.45 -7.43
C ILE A 390 6.28 23.05 -6.28
N TYR A 391 6.49 23.67 -5.11
CA TYR A 391 5.75 23.36 -3.89
C TYR A 391 4.96 24.57 -3.40
N GLY A 392 3.77 24.31 -2.88
CA GLY A 392 2.95 25.30 -2.21
C GLY A 392 3.64 25.87 -0.97
N PRO A 393 3.24 27.08 -0.55
CA PRO A 393 3.72 27.69 0.67
C PRO A 393 3.33 26.85 1.90
N LEU A 394 4.05 27.05 3.00
CA LEU A 394 3.64 26.46 4.28
C LEU A 394 2.37 27.16 4.77
N PRO A 395 1.36 26.42 5.27
CA PRO A 395 0.15 27.01 5.79
C PRO A 395 0.47 27.80 7.07
N ASP A 396 -0.27 28.89 7.30
CA ASP A 396 -0.07 29.74 8.47
C ASP A 396 -0.25 28.97 9.79
N SER A 397 -1.12 27.95 9.82
CA SER A 397 -1.27 27.04 10.96
C SER A 397 0.05 26.34 11.33
N PHE A 398 0.85 25.96 10.33
CA PHE A 398 2.18 25.44 10.54
C PHE A 398 3.10 26.56 11.07
N LEU A 399 3.18 27.70 10.40
CA LEU A 399 4.10 28.78 10.82
C LEU A 399 3.80 29.35 12.21
N ASN A 400 2.54 29.31 12.65
CA ASN A 400 2.09 29.89 13.92
C ASN A 400 2.05 28.89 15.09
N SER A 401 2.36 27.60 14.88
CA SER A 401 2.42 26.62 15.98
C SER A 401 3.67 26.87 16.84
N SER A 402 3.59 27.80 17.78
CA SER A 402 4.73 28.35 18.53
C SER A 402 5.29 27.45 19.64
N GLU A 403 4.61 26.37 20.02
CA GLU A 403 5.03 25.54 21.16
C GLU A 403 6.11 24.49 20.83
N GLN A 404 6.32 24.15 19.55
CA GLN A 404 7.16 23.00 19.17
C GLN A 404 8.30 23.33 18.18
N LYS A 405 8.46 24.59 17.77
CA LYS A 405 9.36 24.96 16.65
C LYS A 405 10.50 25.84 17.15
N GLY A 406 11.72 25.32 17.11
CA GLY A 406 12.91 26.05 17.51
C GLY A 406 13.28 27.15 16.53
N ARG A 407 14.12 28.05 17.06
CA ARG A 407 14.52 29.29 16.38
C ARG A 407 15.25 29.04 15.06
N ASP A 408 15.94 27.92 14.93
CA ASP A 408 16.76 27.61 13.76
C ASP A 408 15.92 27.17 12.56
N LEU A 409 14.83 26.43 12.79
CA LEU A 409 13.85 26.11 11.75
C LEU A 409 13.18 27.38 11.22
N ILE A 410 12.78 28.30 12.10
CA ILE A 410 12.15 29.57 11.69
C ILE A 410 13.12 30.40 10.85
N LYS A 411 14.38 30.55 11.29
CA LYS A 411 15.42 31.27 10.51
C LYS A 411 15.66 30.63 9.14
N LEU A 412 15.69 29.30 9.05
CA LEU A 412 15.88 28.61 7.77
C LEU A 412 14.71 28.88 6.82
N LEU A 413 13.47 28.84 7.33
CA LEU A 413 12.28 29.20 6.54
C LEU A 413 12.32 30.65 6.05
N GLU A 414 12.74 31.59 6.91
CA GLU A 414 12.92 32.99 6.55
C GLU A 414 13.98 33.18 5.45
N ASN A 415 15.12 32.49 5.57
CA ASN A 415 16.22 32.53 4.59
C ASN A 415 15.82 31.96 3.23
N LEU A 416 14.92 30.97 3.19
CA LEU A 416 14.39 30.40 1.95
C LEU A 416 13.32 31.28 1.30
N GLY A 417 13.07 32.48 1.81
CA GLY A 417 12.04 33.39 1.28
C GLY A 417 10.61 32.90 1.54
N ARG A 418 10.44 31.85 2.35
CA ARG A 418 9.13 31.27 2.69
C ARG A 418 8.52 32.02 3.88
N LYS A 419 8.41 33.34 3.74
CA LYS A 419 7.74 34.21 4.73
C LYS A 419 6.26 33.85 4.80
N LYS A 420 5.62 34.19 5.92
CA LYS A 420 4.16 34.11 6.09
C LYS A 420 3.48 34.63 4.83
N SER A 421 2.48 33.89 4.35
CA SER A 421 1.57 34.42 3.34
C SER A 421 1.05 35.74 3.90
N THR A 422 1.47 36.87 3.34
CA THR A 422 0.75 38.11 3.55
C THR A 422 -0.56 37.91 2.84
N SER A 423 -1.60 37.57 3.60
CA SER A 423 -2.97 37.43 3.13
C SER A 423 -3.28 38.58 2.19
N ILE A 424 -3.60 38.27 0.93
CA ILE A 424 -4.11 39.24 -0.05
C ILE A 424 -5.58 39.50 0.28
#